data_AF-A0A563C7T5-F1
#
_entry.id   AF-A0A563C7T5-F1
#
_cell.length_a   1.000
_cell.length_b   1.000
_cell.length_c   1.000
_cell.angle_alpha   90.00
_cell.angle_beta   90.00
_cell.angle_gamma   90.00
#
_symmetry.space_group_name_H-M   'P 1'
#
loop_
_entity.id
_entity.type
_entity.pdbx_description
1 polymer ?
#
loop_
_entity_poly.entity_id
_entity_poly.type
_entity_poly.pdbx_seq_one_letter_code
_entity_poly.pdbx_strand_id
1 'polypeptide(L)' 'MSNRQDFKKRPRVRQGGPMGNMGAGEKAKNFRGTMKKLVCYLAAFRWRLLAVAVLAVGSTIFAIVSPKILGEATNQ' A
#
# COMPACT_ATOMS: atom_id res chain seq x y z
N MET A 1 61.91 -17.14 -38.30
CA MET A 1 61.24 -16.90 -36.99
C MET A 1 61.19 -15.39 -36.74
N SER A 2 60.03 -14.74 -36.87
CA SER A 2 59.82 -13.34 -36.46
C SER A 2 58.37 -13.18 -35.98
N ASN A 3 58.21 -12.84 -34.71
CA ASN A 3 56.96 -12.85 -33.97
C ASN A 3 56.34 -11.43 -34.00
N ARG A 4 55.27 -11.25 -34.78
CA ARG A 4 54.51 -10.00 -34.81
C ARG A 4 53.62 -9.93 -33.58
N GLN A 5 54.03 -9.12 -32.61
CA GLN A 5 53.17 -8.70 -31.51
C GLN A 5 52.09 -7.75 -32.07
N ASP A 6 50.94 -8.30 -32.43
CA ASP A 6 49.74 -7.53 -32.75
C ASP A 6 49.13 -7.02 -31.44
N PHE A 7 49.41 -5.74 -31.14
CA PHE A 7 48.87 -5.02 -29.99
C PHE A 7 47.36 -4.77 -30.21
N LYS A 8 46.56 -5.81 -29.96
CA LYS A 8 45.10 -5.76 -30.06
C LYS A 8 44.55 -4.84 -28.96
N LYS A 9 44.26 -3.60 -29.33
CA LYS A 9 43.57 -2.59 -28.50
C LYS A 9 42.30 -3.22 -27.94
N ARG A 10 42.29 -3.47 -26.63
CA ARG A 10 41.12 -3.99 -25.92
C ARG A 10 40.02 -2.93 -25.97
N PRO A 11 38.77 -3.27 -26.36
CA PRO A 11 37.67 -2.31 -26.26
C PRO A 11 37.51 -1.94 -24.79
N ARG A 12 37.48 -0.64 -24.52
CA ARG A 12 37.18 -0.09 -23.19
C ARG A 12 35.78 -0.53 -22.81
N VAL A 13 35.68 -1.47 -21.87
CA VAL A 13 34.42 -1.85 -21.27
C VAL A 13 33.92 -0.62 -20.50
N ARG A 14 33.00 0.13 -21.11
CA ARG A 14 32.17 1.09 -20.37
C ARG A 14 31.12 0.25 -19.65
N GLN A 15 31.55 -0.42 -18.59
CA GLN A 15 30.67 -1.08 -17.65
C GLN A 15 29.99 0.05 -16.87
N GLY A 16 28.88 0.55 -17.41
CA GLY A 16 27.91 1.30 -16.62
C GLY A 16 27.60 0.42 -15.42
N GLY A 17 28.06 0.87 -14.25
CA GLY A 17 27.87 0.13 -13.01
C GLY A 17 26.40 -0.15 -12.76
N PRO A 18 26.07 -1.18 -11.96
CA PRO A 18 24.71 -1.51 -11.57
C PRO A 18 24.13 -0.46 -10.60
N MET A 19 24.00 0.78 -11.07
CA MET A 19 23.24 1.86 -10.42
C MET A 19 21.95 2.13 -11.20
N GLY A 20 21.40 1.09 -11.85
CA GLY A 20 20.14 1.14 -12.60
C GLY A 20 18.93 0.57 -11.86
N ASN A 21 19.08 0.03 -10.65
CA ASN A 21 17.99 -0.63 -9.93
C ASN A 21 17.82 -0.20 -8.45
N MET A 22 18.55 0.82 -7.99
CA MET A 22 18.50 1.28 -6.59
C MET A 22 17.28 2.19 -6.29
N GLY A 23 16.15 2.00 -6.96
CA GLY A 23 15.04 2.96 -6.83
C GLY A 23 13.71 2.56 -7.46
N ALA A 24 13.57 1.35 -7.98
CA ALA A 24 12.23 0.82 -8.21
C ALA A 24 11.72 0.30 -6.86
N GLY A 25 11.28 1.23 -5.99
CA GLY A 25 10.61 0.87 -4.75
C GLY A 25 9.59 -0.22 -5.04
N GLU A 26 9.51 -1.23 -4.19
CA GLU A 26 8.61 -2.39 -4.33
C GLU A 26 7.16 -1.92 -4.29
N LYS A 27 6.71 -1.29 -5.38
CA LYS A 27 5.36 -0.83 -5.62
C LYS A 27 4.52 -2.07 -5.49
N ALA A 28 3.65 -2.13 -4.46
CA ALA A 28 3.16 -3.43 -4.06
C ALA A 28 2.46 -4.12 -5.23
N LYS A 29 3.11 -5.18 -5.70
CA LYS A 29 2.85 -5.81 -6.99
C LYS A 29 1.42 -6.35 -7.06
N ASN A 30 0.84 -6.64 -5.89
CA ASN A 30 -0.49 -7.22 -5.72
C ASN A 30 -1.22 -6.72 -4.46
N PHE A 31 -1.43 -5.40 -4.30
CA PHE A 31 -2.20 -4.83 -3.18
C PHE A 31 -3.57 -5.51 -3.00
N ARG A 32 -4.31 -5.71 -4.10
CA ARG A 32 -5.64 -6.33 -4.08
C ARG A 32 -5.62 -7.78 -3.57
N GLY A 33 -4.59 -8.53 -3.92
CA GLY A 33 -4.41 -9.92 -3.47
C GLY A 33 -4.12 -9.99 -1.97
N THR A 34 -3.25 -9.11 -1.47
CA THR A 34 -2.94 -9.00 -0.04
C THR A 34 -4.16 -8.56 0.76
N MET A 35 -4.92 -7.56 0.28
CA MET A 35 -6.17 -7.11 0.91
C MET A 35 -7.20 -8.23 0.99
N LYS A 36 -7.34 -9.05 -0.07
CA LYS A 36 -8.24 -10.21 -0.05
C LYS A 36 -7.83 -11.25 1.00
N LYS A 37 -6.53 -11.52 1.14
CA LYS A 37 -6.02 -12.42 2.20
C LYS A 37 -6.32 -11.87 3.59
N LEU A 38 -6.07 -10.58 3.82
CA LEU A 38 -6.39 -9.90 5.08
C LEU A 38 -7.89 -9.99 5.39
N VAL A 39 -8.76 -9.62 4.45
CA VAL A 39 -10.22 -9.72 4.65
C VAL A 39 -10.65 -11.16 4.94
N CYS A 40 -10.03 -12.16 4.32
CA CYS A 40 -10.27 -13.57 4.63
C CYS A 40 -9.88 -13.92 6.08
N TYR A 41 -8.73 -13.42 6.56
CA TYR A 41 -8.34 -13.56 7.97
C TYR A 41 -9.31 -12.84 8.92
N LEU A 42 -9.79 -11.65 8.58
CA LEU A 42 -10.79 -10.93 9.38
C LEU A 42 -12.17 -11.61 9.33
N ALA A 43 -12.51 -12.33 8.25
CA ALA A 43 -13.77 -13.05 8.12
C ALA A 43 -13.95 -14.15 9.16
N ALA A 44 -12.85 -14.70 9.71
CA ALA A 44 -12.91 -15.61 10.85
C ALA A 44 -13.60 -14.97 12.08
N PHE A 45 -13.53 -13.64 12.21
CA PHE A 45 -14.14 -12.87 13.30
C PHE A 45 -15.42 -12.13 12.88
N ARG A 46 -16.15 -12.65 11.89
CA ARG A 46 -17.37 -12.02 11.34
C ARG A 46 -18.38 -11.53 12.39
N TRP A 47 -18.53 -12.25 13.51
CA TRP A 47 -19.47 -11.88 14.57
C TRP A 47 -19.04 -10.62 15.32
N ARG A 48 -17.74 -10.50 15.61
CA ARG A 48 -17.15 -9.29 16.22
C ARG A 48 -17.21 -8.12 15.23
N LEU A 49 -16.94 -8.38 13.96
CA LEU A 49 -17.05 -7.39 12.89
C LEU A 49 -18.48 -6.87 12.72
N LEU A 50 -19.48 -7.75 12.81
CA LEU A 50 -20.89 -7.37 12.71
C LEU A 50 -21.33 -6.51 13.89
N ALA A 51 -20.91 -6.85 15.12
CA ALA A 51 -21.15 -6.02 16.30
C ALA A 51 -20.54 -4.61 16.15
N VAL A 52 -19.29 -4.51 15.69
CA VAL A 52 -18.63 -3.23 15.42
C VAL A 52 -19.33 -2.46 14.29
N ALA A 53 -19.77 -3.15 13.23
CA ALA A 53 -20.47 -2.51 12.12
C ALA A 53 -21.79 -1.87 12.56
N VAL A 54 -22.59 -2.56 13.38
CA VAL A 54 -23.84 -2.00 13.95
C VAL A 54 -23.53 -0.79 14.82
N LEU A 55 -22.52 -0.89 15.70
CA LEU A 55 -22.11 0.22 16.56
C LEU A 55 -21.60 1.43 15.76
N ALA A 56 -20.85 1.20 14.69
CA ALA A 56 -20.33 2.25 13.82
C ALA A 56 -21.46 2.99 13.08
N VAL A 57 -22.45 2.25 12.56
CA VAL A 57 -23.64 2.84 11.93
C VAL A 57 -24.44 3.65 12.95
N GLY A 58 -24.69 3.09 14.14
CA GLY A 58 -25.36 3.79 15.23
C GLY A 58 -24.64 5.08 15.66
N SER A 59 -23.32 5.02 15.80
CA SER A 59 -22.49 6.20 16.12
C SER A 59 -22.58 7.27 15.04
N THR A 60 -22.65 6.88 13.77
CA THR A 60 -22.77 7.84 12.65
C THR A 60 -24.14 8.52 12.66
N ILE A 61 -25.22 7.75 12.90
CA ILE A 61 -26.57 8.29 13.04
C ILE A 61 -26.62 9.27 14.22
N PHE A 62 -26.08 8.87 15.38
CA PHE A 62 -26.03 9.74 16.54
C PHE A 62 -25.21 11.01 16.27
N ALA A 63 -24.09 10.92 15.57
CA ALA A 63 -23.30 12.09 15.18
C ALA A 63 -24.09 13.09 14.29
N ILE A 64 -25.03 12.61 13.48
CA ILE A 64 -25.92 13.46 12.66
C ILE A 64 -27.09 14.01 13.48
N VAL A 65 -27.67 13.22 14.39
CA VAL A 65 -28.83 13.61 15.21
C VAL A 65 -28.45 14.50 16.41
N SER A 66 -27.24 14.34 16.94
CA SER A 66 -26.69 15.16 18.04
C SER A 66 -26.78 16.67 17.79
N PRO A 67 -26.29 17.22 16.66
CA PRO A 67 -26.40 18.66 16.39
C PRO A 67 -27.84 19.12 16.17
N LYS A 68 -28.73 18.23 15.70
CA LYS A 68 -30.16 18.54 15.56
C LYS A 68 -30.85 18.70 16.92
N ILE A 69 -30.53 17.82 17.88
CA ILE A 69 -31.04 17.91 19.25
C ILE A 69 -30.50 19.15 19.97
N LEU A 70 -29.21 19.46 19.80
CA LEU A 70 -28.59 20.64 20.41
C LEU A 70 -29.12 21.96 19.83
N GLY A 71 -29.42 21.98 18.52
CA GLY A 71 -30.02 23.14 17.86
C GLY A 71 -31.44 23.43 18.34
N GLU A 72 -32.27 22.41 18.58
CA GLU A 72 -33.58 22.55 19.23
C GLU A 72 -33.44 22.98 20.70
N ALA A 73 -32.46 22.46 21.43
CA ALA A 73 -32.24 22.79 22.84
C ALA A 73 -31.73 24.23 23.07
N THR A 74 -31.17 24.89 22.05
CA THR A 74 -30.67 26.27 22.14
C THR A 74 -31.68 27.29 21.58
N ASN A 75 -32.83 26.85 21.07
CA ASN A 75 -33.87 27.73 20.55
C ASN A 75 -34.81 28.22 21.69
N GLN A 76 -34.21 28.71 22.79
CA GLN A 76 -34.85 29.36 23.93
C GLN A 76 -34.19 30.72 24.19
#